data_AF-A0A920J8G3-F1
#
_entry.id   AF-A0A920J8G3-F1
#
_cell.length_a   1.000
_cell.length_b   1.000
_cell.length_c   1.000
_cell.angle_alpha   90.00
_cell.angle_beta   90.00
_cell.angle_gamma   90.00
#
_symmetry.space_group_name_H-M   'P 1'
#
loop_
_entity.id
_entity.type
_entity.pdbx_description
1 polymer ?
#
loop_
_entity_poly.entity_id
_entity_poly.type
_entity_poly.pdbx_seq_one_letter_code
_entity_poly.pdbx_strand_id
1 'polypeptide(L)'
;MVTIMNGMSLHGGIRPYGGTFLFFMDYARNAVRLSAMMSLPNIYVFTHDSIGLGEDGPTHQPIKHLVTFRATPNLYNWRPADLKETAVAWKE
;
A
#
# COMPACT_ATOMS: atom_id res chain seq x y z
N MET A 1 -12.08 1.66 2.82
CA MET A 1 -11.53 0.36 2.36
C MET A 1 -10.54 -0.24 3.35
N VAL A 2 -9.39 0.40 3.63
CA VAL A 2 -8.33 -0.19 4.50
C VAL A 2 -8.82 -0.61 5.89
N THR A 3 -9.66 0.20 6.55
CA THR A 3 -10.25 -0.18 7.84
C THR A 3 -11.10 -1.45 7.76
N ILE A 4 -11.79 -1.68 6.63
CA ILE A 4 -12.58 -2.90 6.40
C ILE A 4 -11.62 -4.10 6.29
N MET A 5 -10.50 -3.96 5.58
CA MET A 5 -9.47 -4.99 5.49
C MET A 5 -8.87 -5.31 6.87
N ASN A 6 -8.62 -4.28 7.69
CA ASN A 6 -8.17 -4.50 9.07
C ASN A 6 -9.19 -5.35 9.86
N GLY A 7 -10.48 -5.07 9.72
CA GLY A 7 -11.55 -5.88 10.32
C GLY A 7 -11.59 -7.32 9.80
N MET A 8 -11.44 -7.51 8.48
CA MET A 8 -11.36 -8.85 7.87
C MET A 8 -10.17 -9.65 8.41
N SER A 9 -8.99 -9.04 8.48
CA SER A 9 -7.80 -9.71 9.00
C SER A 9 -7.89 -10.00 10.50
N LEU A 10 -8.58 -9.15 11.27
CA LEU A 10 -8.84 -9.41 12.70
C LEU A 10 -9.85 -10.52 12.92
N HIS A 11 -10.89 -10.61 12.06
CA HIS A 11 -11.84 -11.71 12.10
C HIS A 11 -11.16 -13.05 11.79
N GLY A 12 -10.18 -13.05 10.88
CA GLY A 12 -9.42 -14.23 10.50
C GLY A 12 -10.13 -15.08 9.44
N GLY A 13 -9.39 -16.06 8.91
CA GLY A 13 -9.83 -16.97 7.83
C GLY A 13 -9.52 -16.47 6.42
N ILE A 14 -9.16 -15.20 6.24
CA ILE A 14 -8.77 -14.61 4.94
C ILE A 14 -7.58 -13.67 5.10
N ARG A 15 -6.77 -13.53 4.04
CA ARG A 15 -5.70 -12.52 3.92
C ARG A 15 -6.15 -11.47 2.90
N PRO A 16 -6.71 -10.33 3.32
CA PRO A 16 -7.29 -9.37 2.40
C PRO A 16 -6.22 -8.57 1.66
N TYR A 17 -6.50 -8.25 0.39
CA TYR A 17 -5.74 -7.26 -0.38
C TYR A 17 -6.67 -6.18 -0.92
N GLY A 18 -6.15 -4.97 -1.12
CA GLY A 18 -6.93 -3.84 -1.63
C GLY A 18 -6.07 -2.88 -2.44
N GLY A 19 -6.65 -2.33 -3.51
CA GLY A 19 -5.94 -1.53 -4.50
C GLY A 19 -6.42 -0.08 -4.61
N THR A 20 -5.50 0.87 -4.81
CA THR A 20 -5.78 2.26 -5.22
C THR A 20 -4.52 2.92 -5.79
N PHE A 21 -4.58 4.19 -6.20
CA PHE A 21 -3.39 4.93 -6.64
C PHE A 21 -2.53 5.33 -5.44
N LEU A 22 -1.21 5.33 -5.61
CA LEU A 22 -0.28 5.65 -4.53
C LEU A 22 -0.50 7.07 -3.97
N PHE A 23 -0.90 8.02 -4.81
CA PHE A 23 -1.21 9.38 -4.35
C PHE A 23 -2.36 9.39 -3.34
N PHE A 24 -3.37 8.54 -3.53
CA PHE A 24 -4.55 8.47 -2.66
C PHE A 24 -4.32 7.70 -1.36
N MET A 25 -3.10 7.18 -1.12
CA MET A 25 -2.69 6.64 0.17
C MET A 25 -2.96 7.60 1.32
N ASP A 26 -2.83 8.91 1.09
CA ASP A 26 -3.03 9.93 2.12
C ASP A 26 -4.44 9.89 2.73
N TYR A 27 -5.45 9.43 1.97
CA TYR A 27 -6.81 9.20 2.48
C TYR A 27 -6.91 8.01 3.44
N ALA A 28 -6.02 7.02 3.30
CA ALA A 28 -6.04 5.78 4.08
C ALA A 28 -4.88 5.67 5.09
N ARG A 29 -4.01 6.69 5.17
CA ARG A 29 -2.76 6.69 5.96
C ARG A 29 -2.95 6.22 7.39
N ASN A 30 -3.97 6.74 8.08
CA ASN A 30 -4.24 6.39 9.48
C ASN A 30 -4.63 4.91 9.64
N ALA A 31 -5.38 4.35 8.69
CA ALA A 31 -5.81 2.96 8.73
C ALA A 31 -4.65 2.00 8.39
N VAL A 32 -3.77 2.39 7.47
CA VAL A 32 -2.53 1.64 7.18
C VAL A 32 -1.62 1.64 8.41
N ARG A 33 -1.43 2.80 9.07
CA ARG A 33 -0.65 2.89 10.31
C ARG A 33 -1.24 2.00 11.41
N LEU A 34 -2.57 1.97 11.54
CA LEU A 34 -3.25 1.10 12.50
C LEU A 34 -2.99 -0.39 12.21
N SER A 35 -3.03 -0.79 10.93
CA SER A 35 -2.68 -2.15 10.52
C SER A 35 -1.25 -2.54 10.92
N ALA A 36 -0.29 -1.63 10.69
CA ALA A 36 1.11 -1.86 11.04
C ALA A 36 1.33 -1.96 12.56
N MET A 37 0.64 -1.12 13.36
CA MET A 37 0.68 -1.21 14.83
C MET A 37 0.11 -2.53 15.36
N MET A 38 -0.96 -3.03 14.74
CA MET A 38 -1.60 -4.30 15.12
C MET A 38 -0.92 -5.52 14.48
N SER A 39 0.16 -5.31 13.71
CA SER A 39 0.88 -6.37 12.98
C SER A 39 -0.04 -7.24 12.10
N LEU A 40 -1.05 -6.63 11.46
CA LEU A 40 -1.97 -7.37 10.58
C LEU A 40 -1.34 -7.65 9.21
N PRO A 41 -1.48 -8.87 8.66
CA PRO A 41 -0.90 -9.29 7.38
C PRO A 41 -1.68 -8.79 6.14
N ASN A 42 -2.19 -7.56 6.17
CA ASN A 42 -2.91 -6.95 5.05
C ASN A 42 -1.97 -6.62 3.88
N ILE A 43 -2.43 -6.85 2.65
CA ILE A 43 -1.68 -6.49 1.44
C ILE A 43 -2.27 -5.24 0.80
N TYR A 44 -1.46 -4.19 0.65
CA TYR A 44 -1.89 -2.95 0.00
C TYR A 44 -1.25 -2.82 -1.38
N VAL A 45 -2.07 -2.72 -2.42
CA VAL A 45 -1.63 -2.58 -3.81
C VAL A 45 -1.76 -1.11 -4.22
N PHE A 46 -0.63 -0.40 -4.26
CA PHE A 46 -0.60 0.99 -4.71
C PHE A 46 0.01 1.09 -6.10
N THR A 47 -0.81 1.45 -7.09
CA THR A 47 -0.39 1.64 -8.50
C THR A 47 -0.11 3.12 -8.80
N HIS A 48 0.30 3.43 -10.03
CA HIS A 48 0.58 4.81 -10.49
C HIS A 48 1.52 5.54 -9.52
N ASP A 49 2.71 4.97 -9.36
CA ASP A 49 3.62 5.25 -8.25
C ASP A 49 4.50 6.49 -8.44
N SER A 50 4.41 7.16 -9.58
CA SER A 50 5.35 8.20 -9.99
C SER A 50 4.75 9.17 -11.03
N ILE A 51 5.59 10.09 -11.50
CA ILE A 51 5.31 10.99 -12.63
C ILE A 51 5.03 10.25 -13.95
N GLY A 52 5.34 8.95 -14.04
CA GLY A 52 5.05 8.12 -15.21
C GLY A 52 3.56 7.97 -15.53
N LEU A 53 2.68 8.43 -14.63
CA LEU A 53 1.24 8.52 -14.87
C LEU A 53 0.86 9.49 -15.99
N GLY A 54 1.61 10.59 -16.19
CA GLY A 54 1.35 11.53 -17.29
C GLY A 54 0.21 12.52 -17.03
N GLU A 55 -0.81 12.51 -17.89
CA GLU A 55 -1.76 13.61 -18.12
C GLU A 55 -2.67 13.94 -16.93
N ASP A 56 -2.89 12.99 -16.01
CA ASP A 56 -3.66 13.22 -14.78
C ASP A 56 -3.01 14.25 -13.85
N GLY A 57 -1.74 14.58 -14.09
CA GLY A 57 -1.08 15.75 -13.52
C GLY A 57 -0.66 15.63 -12.06
N PRO A 58 -0.21 16.74 -11.45
CA PRO A 58 0.50 16.72 -10.17
C PRO A 58 -0.35 16.26 -8.99
N THR A 59 -1.68 16.33 -9.09
CA THR A 59 -2.62 15.84 -8.07
C THR A 59 -2.77 14.33 -8.06
N HIS A 60 -2.19 13.62 -9.02
CA HIS A 60 -2.23 12.16 -9.11
C HIS A 60 -0.83 11.54 -9.11
N GLN A 61 0.21 12.36 -9.27
CA GLN A 61 1.60 11.92 -9.36
C GLN A 61 2.28 11.92 -7.98
N PRO A 62 2.59 10.74 -7.42
CA PRO A 62 3.21 10.65 -6.10
C PRO A 62 4.67 11.12 -6.12
N ILE A 63 5.02 12.00 -5.17
CA ILE A 63 6.41 12.45 -4.97
C ILE A 63 6.95 11.99 -3.61
N LYS A 64 6.21 12.26 -2.52
CA LYS A 64 6.65 12.02 -1.13
C LYS A 64 6.17 10.70 -0.51
N HIS A 65 5.19 10.05 -1.12
CA HIS A 65 4.41 8.97 -0.50
C HIS A 65 5.26 7.74 -0.13
N LEU A 66 6.25 7.37 -0.96
CA LEU A 66 7.18 6.27 -0.65
C LEU A 66 8.01 6.52 0.62
N VAL A 67 8.40 7.77 0.89
CA VAL A 67 9.16 8.12 2.10
C VAL A 67 8.28 7.95 3.33
N THR A 68 7.01 8.39 3.26
CA THR A 68 6.05 8.22 4.35
C THR A 68 5.83 6.74 4.70
N PHE A 69 5.74 5.88 3.68
CA PHE A 69 5.63 4.45 3.90
C PHE A 69 6.86 3.83 4.56
N ARG A 70 8.05 4.15 4.05
CA ARG A 70 9.32 3.63 4.62
C ARG A 70 9.57 4.13 6.05
N ALA A 71 9.04 5.31 6.40
CA ALA A 71 9.11 5.86 7.75
C ALA A 71 8.11 5.22 8.72
N THR A 72 7.13 4.45 8.24
CA THR A 72 6.14 3.78 9.11
C THR A 72 6.73 2.47 9.63
N PRO A 73 6.89 2.28 10.94
CA PRO A 73 7.40 1.03 11.50
C PRO A 73 6.49 -0.16 11.19
N ASN A 74 7.05 -1.35 11.05
CA ASN A 74 6.33 -2.61 10.77
C ASN A 74 5.48 -2.58 9.50
N LEU A 75 5.84 -1.72 8.55
CA LEU A 75 5.23 -1.67 7.22
C LEU A 75 6.28 -2.07 6.18
N TYR A 76 6.15 -3.28 5.65
CA TYR A 76 6.99 -3.77 4.57
C TYR A 76 6.58 -3.14 3.24
N ASN A 77 7.54 -2.64 2.49
CA ASN A 77 7.29 -1.89 1.27
C ASN A 77 8.05 -2.51 0.09
N TRP A 78 7.31 -2.83 -0.97
CA TRP A 78 7.87 -3.33 -2.23
C TRP A 78 7.58 -2.35 -3.36
N ARG A 79 8.60 -2.04 -4.15
CA ARG A 79 8.50 -1.26 -5.39
C ARG A 79 9.24 -2.01 -6.50
N PRO A 80 8.63 -3.08 -7.04
CA PRO A 80 9.29 -3.99 -7.97
C PRO A 80 9.57 -3.30 -9.31
N ALA A 81 10.70 -3.64 -9.94
CA ALA A 81 11.12 -3.13 -11.24
C ALA A 81 10.63 -3.98 -12.42
N ASP A 82 10.32 -5.26 -12.20
CA ASP A 82 9.89 -6.18 -13.25
C ASP A 82 8.90 -7.25 -12.75
N LEU A 83 8.52 -8.17 -13.66
CA LEU A 83 7.60 -9.28 -13.37
C LEU A 83 8.16 -10.26 -12.33
N LYS A 84 9.48 -10.48 -12.30
CA LYS A 84 10.10 -11.43 -11.38
C LYS A 84 10.11 -10.88 -9.96
N GLU A 85 10.52 -9.62 -9.80
CA GLU A 85 10.45 -8.92 -8.51
C GLU A 85 9.01 -8.79 -8.02
N THR A 86 8.06 -8.54 -8.93
CA THR A 86 6.64 -8.51 -8.58
C THR A 86 6.16 -9.87 -8.05
N ALA A 87 6.52 -10.97 -8.72
CA ALA A 87 6.16 -12.32 -8.27
C ALA A 87 6.76 -12.67 -6.90
N VAL A 88 8.00 -12.25 -6.64
CA VAL A 88 8.65 -12.42 -5.32
C VAL A 88 7.92 -11.59 -4.26
N ALA A 89 7.61 -10.32 -4.53
CA ALA A 89 6.92 -9.44 -3.59
C ALA A 89 5.55 -9.97 -3.16
N TRP A 90 4.84 -10.67 -4.04
CA TRP A 90 3.54 -11.31 -3.73
C TRP A 90 3.66 -12.62 -2.94
N LYS A 91 4.82 -13.26 -3.00
CA LYS A 91 5.08 -14.54 -2.31
C LYS A 91 5.38 -14.33 -0.81
N GLU A 92 6.04 -13.23 -0.47
CA GLU A 92 6.36 -12.82 0.91
C GLU A 92 5.09 -12.36 1.68
#